data_AF-X0YVA7-F1
#
_entry.id   AF-X0YVA7-F1
#
_cell.length_a   1.000
_cell.length_b   1.000
_cell.length_c   1.000
_cell.angle_alpha   90.00
_cell.angle_beta   90.00
_cell.angle_gamma   90.00
#
_symmetry.space_group_name_H-M   'P 1'
#
loop_
_entity.id
_entity.type
_entity.pdbx_description
1 polymer ?
#
loop_
_entity_poly.entity_id
_entity_poly.type
_entity_poly.pdbx_seq_one_letter_code
_entity_poly.pdbx_strand_id
1 'polypeptide(L)'
;TITSFEDLMVTLEEFKSQGVSSYVGCCCEAFYTKHVSDFEKSGVSAILIDIDDTTCYDLGKEEEAYLGNFESQTSVNTDLLQKVLDAYM
;
A
#
# COMPACT_ATOMS: atom_id res chain seq x y z
N THR A 1 3.59 8.18 7.34
CA THR A 1 3.11 6.78 7.48
C THR A 1 1.66 6.80 7.16
N ILE A 2 1.20 5.97 6.22
CA ILE A 2 -0.20 5.95 5.79
C ILE A 2 -1.03 5.18 6.82
N THR A 3 -2.04 5.82 7.42
CA THR A 3 -2.83 5.21 8.51
C THR A 3 -4.28 4.92 8.16
N SER A 4 -4.78 5.42 7.02
CA SER A 4 -6.12 5.11 6.52
C SER A 4 -6.16 5.14 4.99
N PHE A 5 -7.29 4.72 4.43
CA PHE A 5 -7.52 4.80 2.99
C PHE A 5 -7.57 6.26 2.49
N GLU A 6 -8.18 7.16 3.26
CA GLU A 6 -8.25 8.59 2.94
C GLU A 6 -6.86 9.22 2.89
N ASP A 7 -5.99 8.85 3.84
CA ASP A 7 -4.61 9.29 3.89
C ASP A 7 -3.81 8.79 2.66
N LEU A 8 -4.06 7.56 2.22
CA LEU A 8 -3.51 7.04 0.96
C LEU A 8 -3.95 7.90 -0.23
N MET A 9 -5.24 8.21 -0.34
CA MET A 9 -5.76 8.99 -1.47
C MET A 9 -5.17 10.40 -1.53
N VAL A 10 -5.03 11.07 -0.37
CA VAL A 10 -4.36 12.38 -0.28
C VAL A 10 -2.91 12.26 -0.73
N THR A 11 -2.19 11.25 -0.22
CA THR A 11 -0.79 11.01 -0.57
C THR A 11 -0.59 10.78 -2.08
N LEU A 12 -1.47 10.00 -2.72
CA LEU A 12 -1.38 9.74 -4.17
C LEU A 12 -1.61 11.01 -5.01
N GLU A 13 -2.56 11.86 -4.62
CA GLU A 13 -2.79 13.14 -5.30
C GLU A 13 -1.61 14.10 -5.09
N GLU A 14 -1.01 14.10 -3.90
CA GLU A 14 0.21 14.86 -3.63
C GLU A 14 1.36 14.42 -4.54
N PHE A 15 1.61 13.11 -4.68
CA PHE A 15 2.65 12.57 -5.56
C PHE A 15 2.46 13.01 -7.00
N LYS A 16 1.23 12.94 -7.48
CA LYS A 16 0.86 13.43 -8.81
C LYS A 16 1.13 14.93 -8.95
N SER A 17 0.71 15.74 -7.97
CA SER A 17 0.89 17.19 -8.00
C SER A 17 2.37 17.62 -7.97
N GLN A 18 3.22 16.83 -7.31
CA GLN A 18 4.65 17.07 -7.19
C GLN A 18 5.44 16.52 -8.38
N GLY A 19 4.79 15.80 -9.31
CA GLY A 19 5.46 15.19 -10.46
C GLY A 19 6.39 14.03 -10.07
N VAL A 20 6.07 13.31 -8.99
CA VAL A 20 6.80 12.11 -8.59
C VAL A 20 6.72 11.09 -9.73
N SER A 21 7.89 10.62 -10.20
CA SER A 21 7.95 9.68 -11.33
C SER A 21 7.46 8.29 -10.93
N SER A 22 7.80 7.87 -9.71
CA SER A 22 7.45 6.55 -9.19
C SER A 22 7.62 6.44 -7.67
N TYR A 23 6.90 5.52 -7.03
CA TYR A 23 7.07 5.19 -5.62
C TYR A 23 7.13 3.68 -5.37
N VAL A 24 7.64 3.30 -4.20
CA VAL A 24 7.58 1.93 -3.67
C VAL A 24 6.65 1.94 -2.46
N GLY A 25 5.64 1.07 -2.47
CA GLY A 25 4.69 0.89 -1.38
C GLY A 25 4.56 -0.57 -0.98
N CYS A 26 3.79 -0.83 0.07
CA CYS A 26 3.48 -2.19 0.50
C CYS A 26 2.01 -2.29 0.93
N CYS A 27 1.31 -3.34 0.49
CA CYS A 27 -0.07 -3.64 0.86
C CYS A 27 -0.39 -5.10 0.58
N CYS A 28 -1.45 -5.65 1.20
CA CYS A 28 -1.87 -7.02 0.93
C CYS A 28 -2.64 -7.12 -0.40
N GLU A 29 -2.63 -8.31 -1.01
CA GLU A 29 -3.34 -8.60 -2.27
C GLU A 29 -4.83 -8.21 -2.24
N ALA A 30 -5.52 -8.48 -1.12
CA ALA A 30 -6.94 -8.15 -0.97
C ALA A 30 -7.19 -6.63 -1.06
N PHE A 31 -6.33 -5.83 -0.42
CA PHE A 31 -6.40 -4.37 -0.50
C PHE A 31 -6.11 -3.89 -1.92
N TYR A 32 -5.05 -4.41 -2.55
CA TYR A 32 -4.70 -4.07 -3.92
C TYR A 32 -5.84 -4.36 -4.89
N THR A 33 -6.43 -5.54 -4.83
CA THR A 33 -7.53 -5.95 -5.70
C THR A 33 -8.74 -5.03 -5.59
N LYS A 34 -9.07 -4.57 -4.37
CA LYS A 34 -10.19 -3.66 -4.12
C LYS A 34 -9.92 -2.24 -4.64
N HIS A 35 -8.67 -1.79 -4.59
CA HIS A 35 -8.27 -0.40 -4.85
C HIS A 35 -7.41 -0.21 -6.10
N VAL A 36 -7.29 -1.23 -6.97
CA VAL A 36 -6.48 -1.17 -8.20
C VAL A 36 -6.83 0.04 -9.05
N SER A 37 -8.12 0.37 -9.18
CA SER A 37 -8.56 1.52 -9.96
C SER A 37 -8.12 2.87 -9.37
N ASP A 38 -7.93 2.94 -8.05
CA ASP A 38 -7.52 4.17 -7.36
C ASP A 38 -6.02 4.40 -7.53
N PHE A 39 -5.21 3.32 -7.51
CA PHE A 39 -3.81 3.37 -7.89
C PHE A 39 -3.63 3.79 -9.36
N GLU A 40 -4.39 3.21 -10.29
CA GLU A 40 -4.31 3.57 -11.71
C GLU A 40 -4.68 5.04 -11.97
N LYS A 41 -5.71 5.57 -11.28
CA LYS A 41 -6.14 6.98 -11.40
C LYS A 41 -5.07 7.97 -10.92
N SER A 42 -4.19 7.56 -10.02
CA SER A 42 -3.08 8.42 -9.56
C SER A 42 -2.16 8.81 -10.72
N GLY A 43 -2.01 7.94 -11.72
CA GLY A 43 -1.09 8.14 -12.84
C GLY A 43 0.39 8.08 -12.45
N VAL A 44 0.72 7.69 -11.21
CA VAL A 44 2.09 7.57 -10.72
C VAL A 44 2.50 6.10 -10.79
N SER A 45 3.66 5.82 -11.38
CA SER A 45 4.17 4.44 -11.47
C SER A 45 4.53 3.91 -10.08
N ALA A 46 4.18 2.66 -9.78
CA ALA A 46 4.38 2.10 -8.45
C ALA A 46 4.91 0.67 -8.50
N ILE A 47 5.78 0.34 -7.54
CA ILE A 47 6.03 -1.05 -7.14
C ILE A 47 5.33 -1.27 -5.81
N LEU A 48 4.40 -2.22 -5.78
CA LEU A 48 3.70 -2.62 -4.56
C LEU A 48 4.23 -3.97 -4.11
N ILE A 49 4.80 -3.99 -2.90
CA ILE A 49 5.34 -5.18 -2.27
C ILE A 49 4.25 -5.79 -1.39
N ASP A 50 3.95 -7.05 -1.61
CA ASP A 50 2.97 -7.76 -0.79
C ASP A 50 3.43 -7.87 0.66
N ILE A 51 2.49 -7.71 1.59
CA ILE A 51 2.74 -7.92 3.03
C ILE A 51 2.06 -9.22 3.45
N ASP A 52 2.90 -10.17 3.86
CA ASP A 52 2.51 -11.53 4.18
C ASP A 52 2.09 -11.56 5.65
N ASP A 53 0.80 -11.35 5.92
CA ASP A 53 0.26 -11.50 7.27
C ASP A 53 -1.25 -11.80 7.26
N THR A 54 -1.76 -12.28 8.39
CA THR A 54 -3.21 -12.51 8.56
C THR A 54 -3.93 -11.18 8.38
N THR A 55 -4.56 -10.99 7.22
CA THR A 55 -5.07 -9.68 6.84
C THR A 55 -6.29 -9.30 7.69
N CYS A 56 -6.62 -8.02 7.77
CA CYS A 56 -7.90 -7.58 8.34
C CYS A 56 -9.10 -8.24 7.64
N TYR A 57 -8.95 -8.67 6.38
CA TYR A 57 -9.94 -9.44 5.63
C TYR A 57 -10.06 -10.89 6.14
N ASP A 58 -8.94 -11.55 6.41
CA ASP A 58 -8.94 -12.93 6.95
C ASP A 58 -9.54 -13.00 8.37
N LEU A 59 -9.45 -11.90 9.12
CA LEU A 59 -10.00 -11.77 10.47
C LEU A 59 -11.43 -11.19 10.51
N GLY A 60 -12.01 -10.80 9.37
CA GLY A 60 -13.32 -10.14 9.30
C GLY A 60 -13.37 -8.79 10.04
N LYS A 61 -12.23 -8.11 10.19
CA LYS A 61 -12.04 -6.86 10.95
C LYS A 61 -11.92 -5.63 10.05
N GLU A 62 -12.51 -5.68 8.86
CA GLU A 62 -12.51 -4.59 7.89
C GLU A 62 -13.04 -3.27 8.47
N GLU A 63 -14.07 -3.36 9.32
CA GLU A 63 -14.68 -2.19 9.98
C GLU A 63 -13.74 -1.58 11.03
N GLU A 64 -12.99 -2.39 11.77
CA GLU A 64 -11.98 -1.89 12.73
C GLU A 64 -10.82 -1.20 12.01
N ALA A 65 -10.40 -1.73 10.85
CA ALA A 65 -9.38 -1.11 10.00
C ALA A 65 -9.86 0.21 9.40
N TYR A 66 -11.11 0.26 8.94
CA TYR A 66 -11.72 1.49 8.44
C TYR A 66 -11.82 2.57 9.52
N LEU A 67 -12.10 2.18 10.77
CA LEU A 67 -12.15 3.10 11.92
C LEU A 67 -10.77 3.48 12.47
N GLY A 68 -9.67 2.99 11.88
CA GLY A 68 -8.31 3.27 12.33
C GLY A 68 -7.92 2.58 13.64
N ASN A 69 -8.70 1.61 14.11
CA ASN A 69 -8.50 0.89 15.38
C ASN A 69 -7.82 -0.47 15.18
N PHE A 70 -7.37 -0.79 13.97
CA PHE A 70 -6.71 -2.05 13.67
C PHE A 70 -5.24 -1.99 14.08
N GLU A 71 -4.94 -2.48 15.28
CA GLU A 71 -3.57 -2.72 15.76
C GLU A 71 -3.02 -4.02 15.14
N SER A 72 -2.60 -3.97 13.88
CA SER A 72 -1.74 -5.01 13.29
C SER A 72 -0.39 -4.42 12.92
N GLN A 73 0.67 -5.04 13.43
CA GLN A 73 2.03 -4.78 12.98
C GLN A 73 2.31 -5.70 11.78
N THR A 74 2.13 -5.18 10.58
CA THR A 74 2.60 -5.87 9.38
C THR A 74 4.08 -5.56 9.19
N SER A 75 4.86 -6.60 8.90
CA SER A 75 6.27 -6.46 8.59
C SER A 75 6.48 -6.41 7.07
N VAL A 76 7.27 -5.45 6.61
CA VAL A 76 7.67 -5.39 5.20
C VAL A 76 8.57 -6.59 4.92
N ASN A 77 8.30 -7.31 3.83
CA ASN A 77 9.20 -8.37 3.38
C ASN A 77 10.50 -7.75 2.85
N THR A 78 11.48 -7.58 3.74
CA THR A 78 12.76 -6.92 3.45
C THR A 78 13.60 -7.67 2.43
N ASP A 79 13.47 -9.00 2.38
CA ASP A 79 14.18 -9.84 1.41
C ASP A 79 13.65 -9.61 -0.01
N LEU A 80 12.33 -9.47 -0.16
CA LEU A 80 11.71 -9.12 -1.44
C LEU A 80 12.06 -7.68 -1.84
N LEU A 81 11.98 -6.74 -0.89
CA LEU A 81 12.38 -5.35 -1.12
C LEU A 81 13.83 -5.26 -1.63
N GLN A 82 14.77 -5.96 -0.99
CA GLN A 82 16.17 -5.97 -1.40
C GLN A 82 16.33 -6.49 -2.84
N LYS A 83 15.68 -7.61 -3.19
CA LYS A 83 15.73 -8.16 -4.55
C LYS A 83 15.20 -7.20 -5.61
N VAL A 84 14.14 -6.45 -5.28
CA VAL A 84 13.58 -5.43 -6.17
C VAL A 84 14.56 -4.28 -6.35
N LEU A 85 15.13 -3.75 -5.26
CA LEU A 85 16.10 -2.66 -5.33
C LEU A 85 17.34 -3.06 -6.14
N ASP A 86 17.86 -4.27 -5.93
CA ASP A 86 19.01 -4.81 -6.66
C ASP A 86 18.73 -5.02 -8.16
N ALA A 87 17.46 -5.21 -8.56
CA ALA A 87 17.08 -5.41 -9.95
C ALA A 87 16.94 -4.10 -10.75
N TYR A 88 16.82 -2.95 -10.07
CA TYR A 88 16.59 -1.63 -10.68
C TYR A 88 17.72 -0.62 -10.41
N MET A 89 18.77 -1.01 -9.68
CA MET A 89 20.02 -0.25 -9.47
C MET A 89 21.17 -0.80 -10.32
#